data_AF-A0A2T5C108-F1
#
_entry.id   AF-A0A2T5C108-F1
#
_cell.length_a   1.000
_cell.length_b   1.000
_cell.length_c   1.000
_cell.angle_alpha   90.00
_cell.angle_beta   90.00
_cell.angle_gamma   90.00
#
_symmetry.space_group_name_H-M   'P 1'
#
loop_
_entity.id
_entity.type
_entity.pdbx_description
1 polymer ?
#
loop_
_entity_poly.entity_id
_entity_poly.type
_entity_poly.pdbx_seq_one_letter_code
_entity_poly.pdbx_strand_id
1 'polypeptide(L)'
;MRITVNFSLKKSKSRTDGKCPIYLRCTMHGQRFELSTGIFIDPVIWNEEKQQVKGRTEEIKILNSRLDKTVSRVQDIYNQLESKGEPFSAMHVKNKLLGVNGEKGVLEILDTLINGIEGRIGNDYSEGTLKHYKTTYSRLSEFIKINFGRTDLLLSMIDFNFLNSFDLYLKTDLWLKPNTALTYHKHLKKVLNTAIAMNLLSVNPYNSFGSIGKVVGNK
;
A
#
# COMPACT_ATOMS: atom_id res chain seq x y z
N MET A 1 -23.10 -4.16 -4.53
CA MET A 1 -22.23 -5.11 -3.77
C MET A 1 -22.23 -4.67 -2.29
N ARG A 2 -21.57 -5.34 -1.33
CA ARG A 2 -21.60 -4.90 0.08
C ARG A 2 -20.21 -4.87 0.73
N ILE A 3 -19.83 -3.70 1.24
CA ILE A 3 -18.72 -3.54 2.17
C ILE A 3 -19.18 -3.89 3.59
N THR A 4 -18.41 -4.71 4.31
CA THR A 4 -18.67 -5.04 5.71
C THR A 4 -17.69 -4.28 6.61
N VAL A 5 -18.20 -3.69 7.68
CA VAL A 5 -17.43 -2.90 8.64
C VAL A 5 -17.62 -3.48 10.03
N ASN A 6 -16.51 -3.76 10.71
CA ASN A 6 -16.52 -4.29 12.08
C ASN A 6 -15.52 -3.56 12.96
N PHE A 7 -15.81 -3.49 14.25
CA PHE A 7 -14.85 -3.03 15.25
C PHE A 7 -14.33 -4.18 16.10
N SER A 8 -13.07 -4.09 16.51
CA SER A 8 -12.44 -5.04 17.42
C SER A 8 -11.45 -4.32 18.33
N LEU A 9 -11.35 -4.75 19.59
CA LEU A 9 -10.39 -4.19 20.53
C LEU A 9 -9.04 -4.91 20.42
N LYS A 10 -7.95 -4.19 20.14
CA LYS A 10 -6.62 -4.80 20.02
C LYS A 10 -5.87 -4.75 21.35
N LYS A 11 -6.11 -5.75 22.20
CA LYS A 11 -5.43 -5.90 23.51
C LYS A 11 -3.91 -5.99 23.42
N SER A 12 -3.38 -6.57 22.34
CA SER A 12 -1.93 -6.65 22.09
C SER A 12 -1.26 -5.30 21.80
N LYS A 13 -2.04 -4.23 21.63
CA LYS A 13 -1.55 -2.87 21.37
C LYS A 13 -1.96 -1.91 22.50
N SER A 14 -2.08 -2.40 23.72
CA SER A 14 -2.38 -1.59 24.90
C SER A 14 -1.33 -0.51 25.13
N ARG A 15 -1.78 0.68 25.57
CA ARG A 15 -0.91 1.76 26.02
C ARG A 15 -0.40 1.51 27.44
N THR A 16 0.56 2.33 27.87
CA THR A 16 1.12 2.31 29.24
C THR A 16 0.07 2.58 30.32
N ASP A 17 -1.03 3.25 29.99
CA ASP A 17 -2.18 3.50 30.88
C ASP A 17 -3.21 2.36 30.91
N GLY A 18 -2.91 1.21 30.27
CA GLY A 18 -3.78 0.04 30.21
C GLY A 18 -4.92 0.13 29.19
N LYS A 19 -5.13 1.30 28.56
CA LYS A 19 -6.20 1.46 27.56
C LYS A 19 -5.82 0.77 26.25
N CYS A 20 -6.81 0.17 25.62
CA CYS A 20 -6.66 -0.57 24.37
C CYS A 20 -7.29 0.20 23.20
N PRO A 21 -6.65 0.22 22.02
CA PRO A 21 -7.21 0.85 20.84
C PRO A 21 -8.32 0.02 20.21
N ILE A 22 -9.38 0.69 19.77
CA ILE A 22 -10.41 0.11 18.90
C ILE A 22 -9.91 0.18 17.45
N TYR A 23 -10.00 -0.95 16.76
CA TYR A 23 -9.65 -1.07 15.35
C TYR A 23 -10.89 -1.29 14.50
N LEU A 24 -10.98 -0.51 13.43
CA LEU A 24 -11.87 -0.71 12.30
C LEU A 24 -11.31 -1.82 11.41
N ARG A 25 -12.14 -2.78 11.03
CA ARG A 25 -11.87 -3.76 9.98
C ARG A 25 -12.90 -3.59 8.88
N CYS A 26 -12.44 -3.36 7.66
CA CYS A 26 -13.28 -3.32 6.47
C CYS A 26 -12.98 -4.52 5.59
N THR A 27 -14.02 -5.20 5.11
CA THR A 27 -13.93 -6.36 4.22
C THR A 27 -14.80 -6.17 2.98
N MET A 28 -14.21 -6.38 1.80
CA MET A 28 -14.87 -6.24 0.50
C MET A 28 -14.16 -7.15 -0.52
N HIS A 29 -14.91 -7.96 -1.27
CA HIS A 29 -14.38 -8.88 -2.31
C HIS A 29 -13.20 -9.77 -1.85
N GLY A 30 -13.29 -10.34 -0.64
CA GLY A 30 -12.20 -11.17 -0.08
C GLY A 30 -10.95 -10.38 0.35
N GLN A 31 -10.87 -9.08 0.04
CA GLN A 31 -9.84 -8.18 0.52
C GLN A 31 -10.28 -7.55 1.84
N ARG A 32 -9.31 -7.32 2.73
CA ARG A 32 -9.53 -6.69 4.02
C ARG A 32 -8.43 -5.71 4.37
N PHE A 33 -8.79 -4.66 5.09
CA PHE A 33 -7.83 -3.78 5.74
C PHE A 33 -8.28 -3.49 7.18
N GLU A 34 -7.30 -3.19 8.04
CA GLU A 34 -7.54 -2.73 9.40
C GLU A 34 -6.94 -1.33 9.61
N LEU A 35 -7.65 -0.49 10.37
CA LEU A 35 -7.19 0.84 10.76
C LEU A 35 -7.50 1.06 12.24
N SER A 36 -6.61 1.76 12.95
CA SER A 36 -6.95 2.28 14.29
C SER A 36 -8.00 3.38 14.13
N THR A 37 -9.03 3.39 14.97
CA THR A 37 -9.99 4.50 15.02
C THR A 37 -9.45 5.71 15.79
N GLY A 38 -8.30 5.56 16.46
CA GLY A 38 -7.75 6.55 17.38
C GLY A 38 -8.47 6.61 18.73
N ILE A 39 -9.49 5.77 18.94
CA ILE A 39 -10.23 5.68 20.20
C ILE A 39 -9.57 4.61 21.08
N PHE A 40 -9.24 4.98 22.30
CA PHE A 40 -8.66 4.11 23.31
C PHE A 40 -9.61 4.01 24.50
N ILE A 41 -9.95 2.79 24.90
CA ILE A 41 -10.88 2.52 26.00
C ILE A 41 -10.30 1.50 26.97
N ASP A 42 -10.86 1.48 28.17
CA ASP A 42 -10.64 0.36 29.09
C ASP A 42 -11.25 -0.92 28.49
N PRO A 43 -10.53 -2.05 28.45
CA PRO A 43 -11.07 -3.31 27.94
C PRO A 43 -12.36 -3.78 28.62
N VAL A 44 -12.58 -3.44 29.88
CA VAL A 44 -13.75 -3.87 30.67
C VAL A 44 -15.04 -3.24 30.13
N ILE A 45 -14.95 -2.02 29.58
CA ILE A 45 -16.10 -1.31 29.02
C ILE A 45 -16.33 -1.60 27.53
N TRP A 46 -15.63 -2.57 26.93
CA TRP A 46 -15.90 -2.99 25.55
C TRP A 46 -16.99 -4.07 25.49
N ASN A 47 -17.88 -3.97 24.50
CA ASN A 47 -18.82 -5.02 24.11
C ASN A 47 -18.42 -5.60 22.76
N GLU A 48 -17.84 -6.80 22.75
CA GLU A 48 -17.41 -7.48 21.51
C GLU A 48 -18.60 -7.86 20.61
N GLU A 49 -19.71 -8.33 21.19
CA GLU A 49 -20.90 -8.74 20.42
C GLU A 49 -21.57 -7.56 19.73
N LYS A 50 -21.71 -6.44 20.46
CA LYS A 50 -22.33 -5.22 19.93
C LYS A 50 -21.33 -4.33 19.18
N GLN A 51 -20.03 -4.60 19.29
CA GLN A 51 -18.95 -3.78 18.73
C GLN A 51 -19.02 -2.31 19.17
N GLN A 52 -19.34 -2.10 20.46
CA GLN A 52 -19.63 -0.79 21.05
C GLN A 52 -19.06 -0.66 22.46
N VAL A 53 -18.89 0.57 22.93
CA VAL A 53 -18.50 0.89 24.31
C VAL A 53 -19.72 0.79 25.23
N LYS A 54 -19.63 -0.01 26.29
CA LYS A 54 -20.66 -0.22 27.32
C LYS A 54 -20.73 0.96 28.27
N GLY A 55 -21.94 1.45 28.50
CA GLY A 55 -22.29 2.38 29.57
C GLY A 55 -23.30 3.43 29.11
N ARG A 56 -23.61 4.39 29.99
CA ARG A 56 -24.70 5.37 29.79
C ARG A 56 -24.25 6.83 29.90
N THR A 57 -22.98 7.09 30.20
CA THR A 57 -22.45 8.44 30.33
C THR A 57 -22.42 9.15 28.98
N GLU A 58 -22.41 10.48 29.02
CA GLU A 58 -22.37 11.28 27.79
C GLU A 58 -21.08 11.03 26.99
N GLU A 59 -19.95 10.84 27.67
CA GLU A 59 -18.68 10.44 27.04
C GLU A 59 -18.82 9.15 26.23
N ILE A 60 -19.51 8.14 26.77
CA ILE A 60 -19.71 6.85 26.10
C ILE A 60 -20.61 7.00 24.87
N LYS A 61 -21.65 7.83 24.95
CA LYS A 61 -22.48 8.16 23.79
C LYS A 61 -21.66 8.85 22.70
N ILE A 62 -20.80 9.80 23.07
CA ILE A 62 -19.90 10.48 22.13
C ILE A 62 -18.96 9.47 21.46
N LEU A 63 -18.36 8.55 22.22
CA LEU A 63 -17.47 7.52 21.67
C LEU A 63 -18.20 6.61 20.67
N ASN A 64 -19.37 6.10 21.04
CA ASN A 64 -20.17 5.27 20.13
C ASN A 64 -20.62 6.05 18.89
N SER A 65 -21.05 7.30 19.04
CA SER A 65 -21.39 8.17 17.90
C SER A 65 -20.22 8.39 16.94
N ARG A 66 -18.97 8.47 17.46
CA ARG A 66 -17.78 8.54 16.60
C ARG A 66 -17.52 7.24 15.84
N LEU A 67 -17.78 6.09 16.45
CA LEU A 67 -17.72 4.79 15.76
C LEU A 67 -18.77 4.73 14.65
N ASP A 68 -20.02 5.12 14.95
CA ASP A 68 -21.12 5.15 13.96
C ASP A 68 -20.80 6.08 12.78
N LYS A 69 -20.32 7.31 13.07
CA LYS A 69 -19.85 8.24 12.02
C LYS A 69 -18.73 7.66 11.16
N THR A 70 -17.85 6.84 11.74
CA THR A 70 -16.79 6.15 10.99
C THR A 70 -17.39 5.12 10.03
N VAL A 71 -18.41 4.37 10.46
CA VAL A 71 -19.15 3.44 9.59
C VAL A 71 -19.83 4.19 8.44
N SER A 72 -20.56 5.27 8.73
CA SER A 72 -21.20 6.10 7.70
C SER A 72 -20.19 6.62 6.68
N ARG A 73 -19.04 7.14 7.14
CA ARG A 73 -17.99 7.63 6.24
C ARG A 73 -17.45 6.54 5.31
N VAL A 74 -17.28 5.31 5.80
CA VAL A 74 -16.86 4.17 4.96
C VAL A 74 -17.92 3.84 3.92
N GLN A 75 -19.20 3.81 4.31
CA GLN A 75 -20.33 3.57 3.40
C GLN A 75 -20.39 4.65 2.31
N ASP A 76 -20.25 5.93 2.68
CA ASP A 76 -20.27 7.04 1.73
C ASP A 76 -19.13 6.94 0.71
N ILE A 77 -17.92 6.63 1.17
CA ILE A 77 -16.76 6.44 0.29
C ILE A 77 -16.99 5.27 -0.67
N TYR A 78 -17.52 4.16 -0.17
CA TYR A 78 -17.85 2.99 -0.97
C TYR A 78 -18.88 3.34 -2.06
N ASN A 79 -19.98 4.00 -1.68
CA ASN A 79 -21.04 4.41 -2.60
C ASN A 79 -20.52 5.37 -3.68
N GLN A 80 -19.63 6.30 -3.31
CA GLN A 80 -18.98 7.21 -4.26
C GLN A 80 -18.02 6.51 -5.23
N LEU A 81 -17.45 5.37 -4.86
CA LEU A 81 -16.58 4.59 -5.75
C LEU A 81 -17.44 3.68 -6.65
N GLU A 82 -18.49 3.08 -6.10
CA GLU A 82 -19.46 2.27 -6.86
C GLU A 82 -20.18 3.11 -7.93
N SER A 83 -20.57 4.36 -7.61
CA SER A 83 -21.26 5.24 -8.56
C SER A 83 -20.41 5.69 -9.75
N LYS A 84 -19.07 5.58 -9.67
CA LYS A 84 -18.17 5.90 -10.79
C LYS A 84 -18.12 4.80 -11.85
N GLY A 85 -18.59 3.59 -11.55
CA GLY A 85 -18.61 2.46 -12.48
C GLY A 85 -17.24 1.85 -12.80
N GLU A 86 -16.16 2.34 -12.20
CA GLU A 86 -14.81 1.80 -12.37
C GLU A 86 -14.53 0.69 -11.34
N PRO A 87 -13.79 -0.38 -11.71
CA PRO A 87 -13.32 -1.36 -10.73
C PRO A 87 -12.46 -0.71 -9.65
N PHE A 88 -12.81 -0.95 -8.38
CA PHE A 88 -12.04 -0.47 -7.23
C PHE A 88 -11.82 -1.59 -6.21
N SER A 89 -10.81 -1.39 -5.36
CA SER A 89 -10.37 -2.35 -4.35
C SER A 89 -10.61 -1.82 -2.93
N ALA A 90 -10.52 -2.68 -1.92
CA ALA A 90 -10.62 -2.25 -0.52
C ALA A 90 -9.56 -1.19 -0.16
N MET A 91 -8.43 -1.17 -0.88
CA MET A 91 -7.37 -0.19 -0.71
C MET A 91 -7.80 1.22 -1.14
N HIS A 92 -8.61 1.35 -2.19
CA HIS A 92 -9.13 2.64 -2.63
C HIS A 92 -10.03 3.27 -1.56
N VAL A 93 -10.87 2.45 -0.91
CA VAL A 93 -11.69 2.87 0.24
C VAL A 93 -10.79 3.33 1.39
N LYS A 94 -9.74 2.57 1.72
CA LYS A 94 -8.77 2.90 2.78
C LYS A 94 -8.09 4.25 2.50
N ASN A 95 -7.57 4.46 1.30
CA ASN A 95 -6.83 5.68 0.94
C ASN A 95 -7.73 6.91 1.05
N LYS A 96 -8.96 6.80 0.53
CA LYS A 96 -9.95 7.88 0.60
C LYS A 96 -10.43 8.15 2.03
N LEU A 97 -10.49 7.11 2.88
CA LEU A 97 -10.81 7.24 4.31
C LEU A 97 -9.69 7.98 5.07
N LEU A 98 -8.43 7.69 4.75
CA LEU A 98 -7.26 8.34 5.35
C LEU A 98 -6.98 9.76 4.80
N GLY A 99 -7.74 10.22 3.80
CA GLY A 99 -7.47 11.50 3.14
C GLY A 99 -6.16 11.49 2.35
N VAL A 100 -5.64 10.31 2.02
CA VAL A 100 -4.50 10.18 1.10
C VAL A 100 -5.04 10.44 -0.30
N ASN A 101 -4.77 11.64 -0.80
CA ASN A 101 -5.18 12.06 -2.13
C ASN A 101 -4.39 11.29 -3.19
N GLY A 102 -5.11 10.57 -4.04
CA GLY A 102 -4.54 9.86 -5.18
C GLY A 102 -3.81 8.59 -4.77
N GLU A 103 -3.96 7.56 -5.59
CA GLU A 103 -2.98 6.49 -5.57
C GLU A 103 -1.65 7.03 -6.06
N LYS A 104 -0.57 6.77 -5.31
CA LYS A 104 0.76 7.23 -5.68
C LYS A 104 1.26 6.47 -6.90
N GLY A 105 2.05 7.15 -7.72
CA GLY A 105 2.74 6.53 -8.84
C GLY A 105 4.00 5.79 -8.39
N VAL A 106 4.44 4.82 -9.19
CA VAL A 106 5.65 4.05 -8.90
C VAL A 106 6.91 4.92 -9.00
N LEU A 107 6.93 5.90 -9.92
CA LEU A 107 8.05 6.85 -10.04
C LEU A 107 8.06 7.85 -8.89
N GLU A 108 6.89 8.27 -8.39
CA GLU A 108 6.81 9.11 -7.18
C GLU A 108 7.46 8.44 -5.96
N ILE A 109 7.21 7.14 -5.74
CA ILE A 109 7.84 6.40 -4.64
C ILE A 109 9.35 6.24 -4.87
N LEU A 110 9.76 5.98 -6.11
CA LEU A 110 11.17 5.87 -6.45
C LEU A 110 11.91 7.20 -6.23
N ASP A 111 11.30 8.32 -6.60
CA ASP A 111 11.86 9.66 -6.37
C ASP A 111 12.01 9.97 -4.88
N THR A 112 10.98 9.65 -4.09
CA THR A 112 11.05 9.75 -2.61
C THR A 112 12.22 8.95 -2.04
N LEU A 113 12.47 7.76 -2.58
CA LEU A 113 13.58 6.91 -2.18
C LEU A 113 14.93 7.48 -2.61
N ILE A 114 15.04 8.05 -3.82
CA ILE A 114 16.24 8.73 -4.32
C ILE A 114 16.60 9.92 -3.43
N ASN A 115 15.63 10.77 -3.12
CA ASN A 115 15.82 11.93 -2.22
C ASN A 115 16.31 11.48 -0.83
N GLY A 116 15.75 10.37 -0.31
CA GLY A 116 16.19 9.78 0.95
C GLY A 116 17.58 9.11 0.90
N ILE A 117 18.06 8.68 -0.27
CA ILE A 117 19.44 8.20 -0.46
C ILE A 117 20.39 9.39 -0.54
N GLU A 118 20.04 10.42 -1.31
CA GLU A 118 20.83 11.63 -1.50
C GLU A 118 21.14 12.34 -0.18
N GLY A 119 20.14 12.48 0.70
CA GLY A 119 20.33 13.05 2.04
C GLY A 119 21.17 12.20 3.01
N ARG A 120 21.58 10.98 2.62
CA ARG A 120 22.39 10.05 3.44
C ARG A 120 23.70 9.64 2.76
N ILE A 121 24.09 10.36 1.70
CA ILE A 121 25.39 10.18 1.06
C ILE A 121 26.51 10.52 2.04
N GLY A 122 27.53 9.66 2.09
CA GLY A 122 28.65 9.80 3.02
C GLY A 122 28.45 9.17 4.40
N ASN A 123 27.25 8.64 4.67
CA ASN A 123 26.98 7.82 5.85
C ASN A 123 26.59 6.40 5.45
N ASP A 124 25.34 6.21 4.99
CA ASP A 124 24.78 4.89 4.67
C ASP A 124 24.93 4.53 3.19
N TYR A 125 25.15 5.52 2.32
CA TYR A 125 25.13 5.35 0.87
C TYR A 125 26.32 6.01 0.17
N SER A 126 26.76 5.39 -0.94
CA SER A 126 27.75 5.94 -1.85
C SER A 126 27.10 6.70 -3.01
N GLU A 127 27.85 7.63 -3.63
CA GLU A 127 27.42 8.32 -4.85
C GLU A 127 27.10 7.36 -6.00
N GLY A 128 27.86 6.26 -6.11
CA GLY A 128 27.58 5.20 -7.08
C GLY A 128 26.19 4.60 -6.88
N THR A 129 25.75 4.41 -5.63
CA THR A 129 24.40 3.91 -5.33
C THR A 129 23.33 4.90 -5.79
N LEU A 130 23.50 6.19 -5.50
CA LEU A 130 22.59 7.24 -5.97
C LEU A 130 22.50 7.27 -7.49
N LYS A 131 23.63 7.21 -8.19
CA LYS A 131 23.70 7.18 -9.66
C LYS A 131 22.93 5.98 -10.23
N HIS A 132 23.05 4.81 -9.60
CA HIS A 132 22.32 3.62 -10.03
C HIS A 132 20.79 3.76 -9.85
N TYR A 133 20.33 4.35 -8.75
CA TYR A 133 18.90 4.62 -8.56
C TYR A 133 18.37 5.69 -9.53
N LYS A 134 19.10 6.79 -9.76
CA LYS A 134 18.74 7.80 -10.78
C LYS A 134 18.68 7.19 -12.18
N THR A 135 19.60 6.28 -12.51
CA THR A 135 19.56 5.53 -13.78
C THR A 135 18.33 4.64 -13.87
N THR A 136 17.97 3.97 -12.77
CA THR A 136 16.76 3.13 -12.71
C THR A 136 15.50 3.96 -12.95
N TYR A 137 15.42 5.15 -12.33
CA TYR A 137 14.31 6.08 -12.53
C TYR A 137 14.15 6.43 -14.01
N SER A 138 15.25 6.83 -14.67
CA SER A 138 15.24 7.16 -16.09
C SER A 138 14.74 6.00 -16.95
N ARG A 139 15.24 4.77 -16.73
CA ARG A 139 14.82 3.59 -17.50
C ARG A 139 13.36 3.20 -17.27
N LEU A 140 12.90 3.27 -16.03
CA LEU A 140 11.52 2.96 -15.69
C LEU A 140 10.55 4.02 -16.24
N SER A 141 10.93 5.29 -16.19
CA SER A 141 10.15 6.39 -16.77
C SER A 141 10.02 6.29 -18.28
N GLU A 142 11.12 5.97 -18.98
CA GLU A 142 11.14 5.74 -20.42
C GLU A 142 10.23 4.58 -20.82
N PHE A 143 10.33 3.45 -20.12
CA PHE A 143 9.45 2.29 -20.30
C PHE A 143 7.97 2.65 -20.10
N ILE A 144 7.63 3.34 -19.01
CA ILE A 144 6.24 3.73 -18.72
C ILE A 144 5.70 4.63 -19.84
N LYS A 145 6.52 5.56 -20.32
CA LYS A 145 6.15 6.48 -21.40
C LYS A 145 5.91 5.75 -22.72
N ILE A 146 6.81 4.84 -23.11
CA ILE A 146 6.72 4.10 -24.38
C ILE A 146 5.55 3.11 -24.36
N ASN A 147 5.42 2.32 -23.29
CA ASN A 147 4.48 1.19 -23.25
C ASN A 147 3.08 1.57 -22.78
N PHE A 148 2.93 2.66 -22.02
CA PHE A 148 1.65 3.05 -21.42
C PHE A 148 1.22 4.47 -21.79
N GLY A 149 2.06 5.26 -22.47
CA GLY A 149 1.74 6.64 -22.86
C GLY A 149 1.55 7.60 -21.68
N ARG A 150 2.13 7.26 -20.51
CA ARG A 150 1.95 8.00 -19.25
C ARG A 150 3.28 8.55 -18.75
N THR A 151 3.22 9.59 -17.93
CA THR A 151 4.38 10.14 -17.23
C THR A 151 4.72 9.39 -15.95
N ASP A 152 3.74 8.75 -15.31
CA ASP A 152 3.89 7.84 -14.19
C ASP A 152 2.76 6.80 -14.22
N LEU A 153 2.96 5.68 -13.53
CA LEU A 153 2.02 4.58 -13.44
C LEU A 153 1.64 4.32 -11.99
N LEU A 154 0.34 4.21 -11.73
CA LEU A 154 -0.20 3.98 -10.38
C LEU A 154 0.31 2.65 -9.80
N LEU A 155 0.52 2.60 -8.49
CA LEU A 155 1.00 1.39 -7.80
C LEU A 155 0.10 0.17 -8.03
N SER A 156 -1.23 0.34 -8.15
CA SER A 156 -2.20 -0.72 -8.44
C SER A 156 -2.06 -1.35 -9.82
N MET A 157 -1.48 -0.61 -10.77
CA MET A 157 -1.24 -1.08 -12.14
C MET A 157 0.06 -1.88 -12.24
N ILE A 158 0.85 -1.94 -11.17
CA ILE A 158 2.07 -2.74 -11.12
C ILE A 158 1.67 -4.17 -10.75
N ASP A 159 1.48 -5.01 -11.77
CA ASP A 159 1.17 -6.42 -11.63
C ASP A 159 2.29 -7.31 -12.20
N PHE A 160 2.05 -8.63 -12.27
CA PHE A 160 3.01 -9.56 -12.86
C PHE A 160 3.32 -9.24 -14.34
N ASN A 161 2.30 -8.83 -15.12
CA ASN A 161 2.45 -8.54 -16.54
C ASN A 161 3.28 -7.27 -16.77
N PHE A 162 3.12 -6.27 -15.92
CA PHE A 162 3.98 -5.10 -15.89
C PHE A 162 5.44 -5.52 -15.65
N LEU A 163 5.71 -6.35 -14.64
CA LEU A 163 7.07 -6.80 -14.32
C LEU A 163 7.71 -7.59 -15.47
N ASN A 164 6.93 -8.47 -16.11
CA ASN A 164 7.39 -9.24 -17.26
C ASN A 164 7.66 -8.34 -18.48
N SER A 165 6.76 -7.41 -18.77
CA SER A 165 6.94 -6.44 -19.86
C SER A 165 8.15 -5.55 -19.62
N PHE A 166 8.41 -5.16 -18.37
CA PHE A 166 9.60 -4.40 -18.01
C PHE A 166 10.88 -5.22 -18.18
N ASP A 167 10.90 -6.49 -17.76
CA ASP A 167 12.06 -7.38 -17.96
C ASP A 167 12.37 -7.60 -19.45
N LEU A 168 11.32 -7.79 -20.28
CA LEU A 168 11.45 -7.87 -21.72
C LEU A 168 12.06 -6.58 -22.27
N TYR A 169 11.47 -5.41 -21.98
CA TYR A 169 11.99 -4.11 -22.41
C TYR A 169 13.49 -3.92 -22.09
N LEU A 170 13.90 -4.27 -20.87
CA LEU A 170 15.31 -4.17 -20.47
C LEU A 170 16.23 -5.05 -21.34
N LYS A 171 15.77 -6.24 -21.76
CA LYS A 171 16.57 -7.23 -22.49
C LYS A 171 16.48 -7.10 -24.01
N THR A 172 15.34 -6.68 -24.54
CA THR A 172 15.07 -6.66 -26.00
C THR A 172 15.24 -5.27 -26.60
N ASP A 173 14.87 -4.22 -25.88
CA ASP A 173 14.89 -2.86 -26.41
C ASP A 173 16.18 -2.15 -25.99
N LEU A 174 16.61 -2.37 -24.74
CA LEU A 174 17.87 -1.81 -24.22
C LEU A 174 19.07 -2.76 -24.31
N TRP A 175 18.86 -4.00 -24.75
CA TRP A 175 19.90 -5.04 -24.91
C TRP A 175 20.80 -5.21 -23.67
N LEU A 176 20.22 -5.06 -22.48
CA LEU A 176 20.98 -5.08 -21.24
C LEU A 176 21.36 -6.51 -20.85
N LYS A 177 22.57 -6.65 -20.30
CA LYS A 177 23.02 -7.92 -19.73
C LYS A 177 22.09 -8.35 -18.58
N PRO A 178 21.89 -9.67 -18.37
CA PRO A 178 21.00 -10.18 -17.34
C PRO A 178 21.27 -9.65 -15.93
N ASN A 179 22.54 -9.49 -15.54
CA ASN A 179 22.92 -8.94 -14.23
C ASN A 179 22.53 -7.47 -14.05
N THR A 180 22.58 -6.69 -15.13
CA THR A 180 22.18 -5.28 -15.13
C THR A 180 20.66 -5.18 -15.05
N ALA A 181 19.93 -5.98 -15.82
CA ALA A 181 18.47 -6.08 -15.72
C ALA A 181 18.02 -6.46 -14.30
N LEU A 182 18.66 -7.47 -13.69
CA LEU A 182 18.40 -7.88 -12.32
C LEU A 182 18.62 -6.76 -11.30
N THR A 183 19.59 -5.87 -11.56
CA THR A 183 19.84 -4.71 -10.69
C THR A 183 18.67 -3.73 -10.72
N TYR A 184 18.10 -3.45 -11.90
CA TYR A 184 16.89 -2.63 -12.01
C TYR A 184 15.69 -3.28 -11.31
N HIS A 185 15.52 -4.61 -11.44
CA HIS A 185 14.48 -5.33 -10.69
C HIS A 185 14.69 -5.29 -9.18
N LYS A 186 15.94 -5.36 -8.67
CA LYS A 186 16.23 -5.20 -7.24
C LYS A 186 15.80 -3.82 -6.73
N HIS A 187 16.09 -2.76 -7.47
CA HIS A 187 15.66 -1.41 -7.12
C HIS A 187 14.14 -1.28 -7.14
N LEU A 188 13.47 -1.73 -8.20
CA LEU A 188 12.01 -1.68 -8.29
C LEU A 188 11.34 -2.52 -7.19
N LYS A 189 11.91 -3.69 -6.84
CA LYS A 189 11.43 -4.49 -5.70
C LYS A 189 11.55 -3.71 -4.38
N LYS A 190 12.64 -2.96 -4.18
CA LYS A 190 12.82 -2.08 -3.02
C LYS A 190 11.76 -0.97 -3.00
N VAL A 191 11.48 -0.33 -4.13
CA VAL A 191 10.42 0.69 -4.28
C VAL A 191 9.06 0.14 -3.84
N LEU A 192 8.66 -1.03 -4.36
CA LEU A 192 7.37 -1.64 -4.02
C LEU A 192 7.30 -2.08 -2.54
N ASN A 193 8.41 -2.54 -1.96
CA ASN A 193 8.48 -2.79 -0.52
C ASN A 193 8.35 -1.51 0.32
N THR A 194 8.93 -0.40 -0.14
CA THR A 194 8.75 0.91 0.51
C THR A 194 7.29 1.35 0.44
N ALA A 195 6.62 1.17 -0.70
CA ALA A 195 5.18 1.45 -0.82
C ALA A 195 4.34 0.61 0.15
N ILE A 196 4.70 -0.66 0.38
CA ILE A 196 4.05 -1.51 1.39
C ILE A 196 4.30 -0.97 2.81
N ALA A 197 5.54 -0.61 3.13
CA ALA A 197 5.88 -0.03 4.43
C ALA A 197 5.13 1.30 4.69
N MET A 198 4.91 2.10 3.64
CA MET A 198 4.09 3.31 3.65
C MET A 198 2.58 3.02 3.67
N ASN A 199 2.16 1.75 3.72
CA ASN A 199 0.76 1.33 3.68
C ASN A 199 0.02 1.80 2.42
N LEU A 200 0.71 1.92 1.28
CA LEU A 200 0.19 2.32 -0.03
C LEU A 200 -0.05 1.14 -0.98
N LEU A 201 0.62 0.02 -0.74
CA LEU A 201 0.46 -1.24 -1.48
C LEU A 201 0.28 -2.38 -0.48
N SER A 202 -0.55 -3.38 -0.79
CA SER A 202 -0.83 -4.50 0.13
C SER A 202 0.12 -5.67 -0.03
N VAL A 203 0.51 -6.00 -1.27
CA VAL A 203 1.33 -7.16 -1.62
C VAL A 203 2.35 -6.76 -2.67
N ASN A 204 3.56 -7.30 -2.59
CA ASN A 204 4.58 -7.06 -3.59
C ASN A 204 4.38 -8.01 -4.78
N PRO A 205 4.14 -7.52 -6.01
CA PRO A 205 3.99 -8.34 -7.22
C PRO A 205 5.22 -9.22 -7.52
N TYR A 206 6.41 -8.84 -7.05
CA TYR A 206 7.61 -9.68 -7.18
C TYR A 206 7.52 -11.03 -6.47
N ASN A 207 6.60 -11.20 -5.53
CA ASN A 207 6.38 -12.48 -4.86
C ASN A 207 5.97 -13.58 -5.85
N SER A 208 5.27 -13.20 -6.93
CA SER A 208 4.87 -14.12 -8.00
C SER A 208 5.88 -14.18 -9.16
N PHE A 209 6.80 -13.20 -9.24
CA PHE A 209 7.76 -13.08 -10.33
C PHE A 209 9.00 -13.99 -10.17
N GLY A 210 9.38 -14.33 -8.92
CA GLY A 210 10.61 -15.06 -8.61
C GLY A 210 10.68 -16.52 -9.08
N SER A 211 9.59 -17.10 -9.60
CA SER A 211 9.51 -18.52 -9.95
C SER A 211 9.99 -18.89 -11.36
N ILE A 212 10.32 -17.92 -12.21
CA ILE A 212 10.62 -18.18 -13.64
C ILE A 212 12.12 -18.39 -13.90
N GLY A 213 13.00 -18.03 -12.96
CA GLY A 213 14.45 -18.16 -13.12
C GLY A 213 15.05 -19.54 -12.81
N LYS A 214 14.25 -20.56 -12.47
CA LYS A 214 14.75 -21.91 -12.10
C LYS A 214 14.36 -23.05 -13.05
N VAL A 215 13.65 -22.76 -14.13
CA VAL A 215 13.22 -23.81 -15.08
C VAL A 215 13.66 -23.43 -16.48
N VAL A 216 14.96 -23.53 -16.79
CA VAL A 216 15.52 -24.10 -18.03
C VAL A 216 17.02 -24.24 -17.80
N GLY A 217 17.48 -25.47 -17.56
CA GLY A 217 18.89 -25.79 -17.35
C GLY A 217 19.10 -27.24 -16.94
N ASN A 218 18.27 -28.15 -17.49
CA ASN A 218 18.53 -29.57 -17.49
C ASN A 218 18.37 -30.05 -18.93
N LYS A 219 19.48 -30.05 -19.67
CA LYS A 219 19.95 -31.08 -20.59
C LYS A 219 21.24 -30.61 -21.24
#